data_AF-A0A1G0IJG9-F1
#
_entry.id   AF-A0A1G0IJG9-F1
#
_cell.length_a   1.000
_cell.length_b   1.000
_cell.length_c   1.000
_cell.angle_alpha   90.00
_cell.angle_beta   90.00
_cell.angle_gamma   90.00
#
_symmetry.space_group_name_H-M   'P 1'
#
loop_
_entity.id
_entity.type
_entity.pdbx_description
1 polymer ?
#
loop_
_entity_poly.entity_id
_entity_poly.type
_entity_poly.pdbx_seq_one_letter_code
_entity_poly.pdbx_strand_id
1 'polypeptide(L)' 'MKTTTLFMNGQSQAVRIPKEYRMPGKKVYIKRSRNCIILIPKEDLWNLFYESLYEFSDDFMKDGRNQPLPQDRGEFFK' A
#
# COMPACT_ATOMS: atom_id res chain seq x y z
N MET A 1 12.09 18.16 5.19
CA MET A 1 11.98 17.64 3.81
C MET A 1 13.36 17.64 3.17
N LYS A 2 13.76 16.58 2.48
CA LYS A 2 14.95 16.58 1.63
C LYS A 2 14.52 16.65 0.16
N THR A 3 15.25 17.41 -0.64
CA THR A 3 15.08 17.45 -2.09
C THR A 3 16.15 16.57 -2.76
N THR A 4 15.86 16.10 -3.96
CA THR A 4 16.83 15.38 -4.79
C THR A 4 16.68 15.81 -6.24
N THR A 5 17.63 15.41 -7.07
CA THR A 5 17.71 15.86 -8.46
C THR A 5 16.88 14.97 -9.38
N LEU A 6 16.10 15.60 -10.25
CA LEU A 6 15.52 15.00 -11.44
C LEU A 6 16.51 15.13 -12.60
N PHE A 7 16.66 14.06 -13.38
CA PHE A 7 17.57 14.05 -14.53
C PHE A 7 17.02 13.19 -15.66
N MET A 8 17.62 13.29 -16.84
CA MET A 8 17.28 12.45 -18.00
C MET A 8 18.21 11.24 -18.08
N ASN A 9 17.65 10.06 -18.36
CA ASN A 9 18.37 8.85 -18.71
C ASN A 9 17.88 8.38 -20.08
N GLY A 10 18.64 8.72 -21.13
CA GLY A 10 18.18 8.59 -22.51
C GLY A 10 16.92 9.44 -22.74
N GLN A 11 15.84 8.81 -23.22
CA GLN A 11 14.55 9.47 -23.45
C GLN A 11 13.61 9.46 -22.23
N SER A 12 14.04 8.89 -21.10
CA SER A 12 13.22 8.77 -19.89
C SER A 12 13.67 9.75 -18.80
N GLN A 13 12.72 10.19 -17.98
CA GLN A 13 13.02 10.95 -16.76
C GLN A 13 13.33 10.01 -15.60
N ALA A 14 14.31 10.37 -14.77
CA ALA A 14 14.74 9.61 -13.61
C ALA A 14 14.91 10.50 -12.37
N VAL A 15 14.79 9.89 -11.19
CA VAL A 15 15.01 10.51 -9.88
C VAL A 15 16.25 9.87 -9.26
N ARG A 16 17.18 10.69 -8.74
CA ARG A 16 18.29 10.16 -7.94
C ARG A 16 17.79 9.82 -6.54
N ILE A 17 17.90 8.56 -6.11
CA ILE A 17 17.49 8.14 -4.76
C ILE A 17 18.70 8.21 -3.81
N PRO A 18 18.69 9.09 -2.79
CA PRO A 18 19.75 9.15 -1.78
C PRO A 18 19.89 7.84 -1.00
N LYS A 19 21.06 7.62 -0.37
CA LYS A 19 21.39 6.34 0.27
C LYS A 19 20.36 5.93 1.34
N GLU A 20 19.90 6.90 2.13
CA GLU A 20 18.92 6.73 3.20
C GLU A 20 17.50 6.41 2.73
N TYR A 21 17.19 6.60 1.44
CA TYR A 21 15.87 6.30 0.85
C TYR A 21 15.92 5.12 -0.14
N ARG A 22 17.03 4.35 -0.15
CA ARG A 22 17.15 3.17 -1.03
C ARG A 22 16.13 2.12 -0.60
N MET A 23 15.44 1.57 -1.59
CA MET A 23 14.49 0.47 -1.43
C MET A 23 15.17 -0.87 -1.74
N PRO A 24 14.70 -1.98 -1.16
CA PRO A 24 15.16 -3.30 -1.54
C PRO A 24 14.78 -3.63 -2.99
N GLY A 25 15.57 -4.51 -3.60
CA GLY A 25 15.27 -5.08 -4.90
C GLY A 25 15.62 -4.25 -6.12
N LYS A 26 15.10 -4.70 -7.27
CA LYS A 26 15.37 -4.08 -8.59
C LYS A 26 14.14 -3.48 -9.26
N LYS A 27 12.94 -3.74 -8.73
CA LYS A 27 11.66 -3.34 -9.33
C LYS A 27 10.75 -2.74 -8.27
N VAL A 28 10.02 -1.69 -8.66
CA VAL A 28 9.00 -1.04 -7.84
C VAL A 28 7.69 -0.96 -8.62
N TYR A 29 6.58 -0.95 -7.90
CA TYR A 29 5.31 -0.48 -8.43
C TYR A 29 5.29 1.05 -8.41
N ILE A 30 4.68 1.65 -9.42
CA ILE A 30 4.49 3.09 -9.53
C ILE A 30 3.00 3.41 -9.49
N LYS A 31 2.59 4.30 -8.58
CA LYS A 31 1.22 4.82 -8.50
C LYS A 31 1.25 6.33 -8.53
N ARG A 32 0.41 6.93 -9.38
CA ARG A 32 0.19 8.37 -9.38
C ARG A 32 -0.98 8.73 -8.48
N SER A 33 -0.78 9.71 -7.60
CA SER A 33 -1.83 10.27 -6.75
C SER A 33 -1.74 11.79 -6.84
N ARG A 34 -2.68 12.41 -7.58
CA ARG A 34 -2.67 13.85 -7.89
C ARG A 34 -1.31 14.29 -8.48
N ASN A 35 -0.59 15.15 -7.77
CA ASN A 35 0.72 15.69 -8.12
C ASN A 35 1.90 14.88 -7.51
N CYS A 36 1.63 13.74 -6.89
CA CYS A 36 2.64 12.88 -6.27
C CYS A 36 2.78 11.54 -7.01
N ILE A 37 4.00 11.00 -6.99
CA ILE A 37 4.29 9.63 -7.42
C ILE A 37 4.69 8.84 -6.17
N ILE A 38 4.06 7.68 -5.99
CA ILE A 38 4.33 6.73 -4.92
C ILE A 38 5.06 5.54 -5.53
N LEU A 39 6.22 5.19 -4.98
CA LEU A 39 7.01 4.03 -5.37
C LEU A 39 6.93 2.99 -4.25
N ILE A 40 6.58 1.76 -4.59
CA ILE A 40 6.41 0.65 -3.63
C ILE A 40 7.33 -0.51 -4.05
N PRO A 41 8.24 -1.01 -3.20
CA PRO A 41 9.11 -2.12 -3.54
C PRO A 41 8.29 -3.37 -3.93
N LYS A 42 8.62 -4.01 -5.05
CA LYS A 42 7.88 -5.20 -5.51
C LYS A 42 8.17 -6.44 -4.67
N GLU A 43 9.39 -6.53 -4.15
CA GLU A 43 9.84 -7.63 -3.28
C GLU A 43 9.24 -7.53 -1.88
N ASP A 44 8.67 -6.37 -1.53
CA ASP A 44 8.14 -6.09 -0.21
C ASP A 44 6.75 -5.42 -0.25
N LEU A 45 5.83 -6.04 -1.00
CA LEU A 45 4.49 -5.49 -1.13
C LEU A 45 3.65 -5.67 0.13
N TRP A 46 3.86 -6.80 0.81
CA TRP A 46 3.01 -7.23 1.91
C TRP A 46 3.54 -6.81 3.27
N ASN A 47 4.83 -6.53 3.47
CA ASN A 47 5.27 -6.12 4.81
C ASN A 47 4.68 -4.77 5.19
N LEU A 48 4.52 -3.81 4.26
CA LEU A 48 3.81 -2.56 4.55
C LEU A 48 2.39 -2.83 5.07
N PHE A 49 1.70 -3.81 4.49
CA PHE A 49 0.38 -4.21 4.97
C PHE A 49 0.45 -4.89 6.34
N TYR A 50 1.38 -5.82 6.55
CA TYR A 50 1.56 -6.48 7.85
C TYR A 50 1.95 -5.51 8.96
N GLU A 51 2.84 -4.56 8.70
CA GLU A 51 3.25 -3.51 9.64
C GLU A 51 2.05 -2.65 10.05
N SER A 52 1.17 -2.32 9.10
CA SER A 52 -0.06 -1.55 9.39
C SER A 52 -1.02 -2.25 10.35
N LEU A 53 -0.93 -3.59 10.50
CA LEU A 53 -1.75 -4.31 11.47
C LEU A 53 -1.38 -3.97 12.92
N TYR A 54 -0.18 -3.43 13.17
CA TYR A 54 0.24 -2.97 14.48
C TYR A 54 -0.13 -1.50 14.75
N GLU A 55 -0.72 -0.79 13.79
CA GLU A 55 -1.13 0.62 13.93
C GLU A 55 -2.60 0.77 14.36
N PHE A 56 -3.34 -0.32 14.51
CA PHE A 56 -4.69 -0.26 15.06
C PHE A 56 -4.66 0.16 16.53
N SER A 57 -5.64 0.97 16.93
CA SER A 57 -5.84 1.32 18.34
C SER A 57 -6.31 0.10 19.14
N ASP A 58 -6.04 0.09 20.45
CA ASP A 58 -6.39 -1.02 21.35
C ASP A 58 -7.91 -1.33 21.36
N ASP A 59 -8.75 -0.36 21.01
CA ASP A 59 -10.20 -0.50 20.96
C ASP A 59 -10.73 -0.96 19.59
N PHE A 60 -9.88 -1.09 18.58
CA PHE A 60 -10.29 -1.56 17.25
C PHE A 60 -10.86 -2.98 17.33
N MET A 61 -12.15 -3.11 16.99
CA MET A 61 -12.86 -4.41 17.00
C MET A 61 -12.81 -5.14 18.36
N LYS A 62 -12.66 -4.40 19.48
CA LYS A 62 -12.55 -4.98 20.84
C LYS A 62 -13.72 -5.91 21.21
N ASP A 63 -14.91 -5.62 20.71
CA ASP A 63 -16.14 -6.39 20.97
C ASP A 63 -16.36 -7.50 19.93
N GLY A 64 -15.38 -7.72 19.05
CA GLY A 64 -15.42 -8.70 17.98
C GLY A 64 -16.28 -8.29 16.78
N ARG A 65 -16.46 -9.24 15.85
CA ARG A 65 -17.30 -9.04 14.67
C ARG A 65 -18.77 -9.25 15.03
N ASN A 66 -19.57 -8.18 14.99
CA ASN A 66 -21.02 -8.28 15.14
C ASN A 66 -21.70 -8.71 13.82
N GLN A 67 -21.57 -10.00 13.48
CA GLN A 67 -22.17 -10.58 12.27
C GLN A 67 -23.56 -11.15 12.59
N PRO A 68 -24.64 -10.64 11.97
CA PRO A 68 -25.96 -11.24 12.13
C PRO A 68 -26.04 -12.59 11.41
N LEU A 69 -27.00 -13.41 11.82
CA LEU A 69 -27.35 -14.62 11.10
C LEU A 69 -27.76 -14.30 9.66
N PRO A 70 -27.49 -15.20 8.69
CA PRO A 70 -28.00 -15.06 7.34
C PRO A 70 -29.52 -14.86 7.34
N GLN A 71 -30.01 -13.98 6.47
CA GLN A 71 -31.44 -13.78 6.29
C GLN A 71 -32.08 -15.07 5.73
N ASP A 72 -33.14 -15.54 6.38
CA ASP A 72 -34.03 -16.54 5.79
C ASP A 72 -34.83 -15.89 4.66
N ARG A 73 -34.67 -16.40 3.43
CA ARG A 73 -35.34 -15.91 2.22
C ARG A 73 -36.36 -16.91 1.67
N GLY A 74 -36.61 -18.01 2.37
CA GLY A 74 -37.44 -19.12 1.88
C GLY A 74 -36.85 -19.81 0.64
N GLU A 75 -37.48 -20.91 0.23
CA GLU A 75 -37.16 -21.54 -1.06
C GLU A 75 -37.77 -20.73 -2.20
N PHE A 76 -36.90 -20.25 -3.10
CA PHE A 76 -37.34 -19.85 -4.43
C PHE A 76 -37.53 -21.13 -5.25
N PHE A 77 -38.73 -21.31 -5.81
CA PHE A 77 -39.18 -22.43 -6.65
C PHE A 77 -39.81 -23.61 -5.90
N LYS A 78 -41.13 -23.72 -6.04
CA LYS A 78 -41.88 -24.98 -6.07
C LYS A 78 -42.15 -25.36 -7.52
#